data_AF-A0A0A2AKF9-F1
#
_entry.id   AF-A0A0A2AKF9-F1
#
_cell.length_a   1.000
_cell.length_b   1.000
_cell.length_c   1.000
_cell.angle_alpha   90.00
_cell.angle_beta   90.00
_cell.angle_gamma   90.00
#
_symmetry.space_group_name_H-M   'P 1'
#
loop_
_entity.id
_entity.type
_entity.pdbx_description
1 polymer ?
#
loop_
_entity_poly.entity_id
_entity_poly.type
_entity_poly.pdbx_seq_one_letter_code
_entity_poly.pdbx_strand_id
1 'polypeptide(L)'
;MYSGLTAMKKKSVAVVIISNGPGELTTWVNPVIDELNKVNKSLSDADKNDFTLRLVLVPCPNATGKEFLVANSWNKFELITKSKSFWKLLIKPHSFAYWPKKGVVIFLGGDQFWSILLAKRLGYLNITYAEWVSRWPKWTDAIAAMNVKVKESIPKRYKYKCKVIGDLMADIKLNSAISLRNKEKHHIALLPGSKKAKLSVGIPFFLEVADHIAEENQNINFIIPIAPTTDKSEYLFFQSNKNPIAKYYSSNIKTIKNFKDSRFDYVIETSKNTKIYLIKKHPCYEILKECDLAITTVGANTAELAAISLPMLVVLPTQHLNMMNAWDGIFGVIGKISFINRFLTFIIKNFYFKKKKFFAWPNIKAKKMIVPERIGNISPIKIAREVLFLIKNRDQLKIIRENLNKERGDKGAAKKLASIILNSVKKL
;
A
#
# COMPACT_ATOMS: atom_id res chain seq x y z
N MET A 1 -5.07 -37.46 10.55
CA MET A 1 -6.51 -37.77 10.44
C MET A 1 -7.27 -36.58 11.02
N TYR A 2 -8.02 -35.85 10.20
CA TYR A 2 -8.99 -34.86 10.66
C TYR A 2 -10.36 -35.32 10.18
N SER A 3 -11.02 -36.14 10.99
CA SER A 3 -12.41 -36.58 10.82
C SER A 3 -13.30 -35.66 11.64
N GLY A 4 -14.07 -34.82 10.95
CA GLY A 4 -14.97 -33.85 11.59
C GLY A 4 -15.41 -32.77 10.63
N LEU A 5 -16.05 -33.15 9.53
CA LEU A 5 -16.79 -32.22 8.68
C LEU A 5 -18.13 -32.87 8.36
N THR A 6 -19.16 -32.44 9.10
CA THR A 6 -20.51 -32.31 8.57
C THR A 6 -20.42 -31.81 7.13
N ALA A 7 -21.14 -32.47 6.21
CA ALA A 7 -21.05 -32.26 4.77
C ALA A 7 -21.42 -30.82 4.38
N MET A 8 -20.48 -29.88 4.53
CA MET A 8 -20.55 -28.58 3.88
C MET A 8 -20.55 -28.85 2.38
N LYS A 9 -21.62 -28.44 1.70
CA LYS A 9 -21.75 -28.44 0.24
C LYS A 9 -20.40 -28.02 -0.35
N LYS A 10 -19.74 -28.96 -1.03
CA LYS A 10 -18.39 -28.77 -1.55
C LYS A 10 -18.48 -27.71 -2.65
N LYS A 11 -18.15 -26.48 -2.31
CA LYS A 11 -18.25 -25.32 -3.20
C LYS A 11 -17.62 -25.62 -4.56
N SER A 12 -18.33 -25.31 -5.63
CA SER A 12 -18.04 -25.87 -6.97
C SER A 12 -16.95 -25.13 -7.75
N VAL A 13 -16.68 -23.85 -7.41
CA VAL A 13 -15.74 -22.99 -8.14
C VAL A 13 -14.75 -22.30 -7.20
N ALA A 14 -13.47 -22.17 -7.59
CA ALA A 14 -12.49 -21.37 -6.86
C ALA A 14 -12.26 -19.99 -7.50
N VAL A 15 -12.28 -18.94 -6.69
CA VAL A 15 -11.81 -17.59 -7.02
C VAL A 15 -10.46 -17.39 -6.33
N VAL A 16 -9.39 -17.34 -7.12
CA VAL A 16 -8.00 -17.31 -6.63
C VAL A 16 -7.39 -15.94 -6.94
N ILE A 17 -7.07 -15.18 -5.90
CA ILE A 17 -6.41 -13.89 -6.04
C ILE A 17 -4.90 -14.08 -5.93
N ILE A 18 -4.14 -13.53 -6.88
CA ILE A 18 -2.70 -13.39 -6.79
C ILE A 18 -2.37 -11.96 -6.35
N SER A 19 -1.54 -11.85 -5.31
CA SER A 19 -1.01 -10.58 -4.85
C SER A 19 0.37 -10.76 -4.23
N ASN A 20 1.02 -9.66 -3.88
CA ASN A 20 2.42 -9.62 -3.46
C ASN A 20 2.59 -8.85 -2.15
N GLY A 21 2.65 -7.52 -2.23
CA GLY A 21 3.10 -6.65 -1.15
C GLY A 21 1.95 -6.15 -0.28
N PRO A 22 2.28 -5.46 0.82
CA PRO A 22 1.28 -4.90 1.73
C PRO A 22 0.43 -3.81 1.04
N GLY A 23 1.02 -3.07 0.09
CA GLY A 23 0.31 -2.05 -0.68
C GLY A 23 -0.82 -2.67 -1.49
N GLU A 24 -0.50 -3.60 -2.38
CA GLU A 24 -1.48 -4.25 -3.27
C GLU A 24 -2.55 -5.03 -2.50
N LEU A 25 -2.18 -5.66 -1.37
CA LEU A 25 -3.13 -6.30 -0.48
C LEU A 25 -4.17 -5.31 0.05
N THR A 26 -3.74 -4.18 0.61
CA THR A 26 -4.66 -3.19 1.18
C THR A 26 -5.43 -2.42 0.10
N THR A 27 -4.75 -2.02 -0.98
CA THR A 27 -5.32 -1.07 -1.95
C THR A 27 -6.09 -1.73 -3.09
N TRP A 28 -5.79 -2.98 -3.44
CA TRP A 28 -6.45 -3.68 -4.55
C TRP A 28 -7.23 -4.90 -4.08
N VAL A 29 -6.60 -5.78 -3.29
CA VAL A 29 -7.23 -7.05 -2.89
C VAL A 29 -8.41 -6.82 -1.95
N ASN A 30 -8.21 -6.07 -0.86
CA ASN A 30 -9.26 -5.89 0.14
C ASN A 30 -10.54 -5.23 -0.43
N PRO A 31 -10.48 -4.11 -1.19
CA PRO A 31 -11.68 -3.48 -1.77
C PRO A 31 -12.42 -4.39 -2.76
N VAL A 32 -11.69 -5.14 -3.59
CA VAL A 32 -12.30 -6.04 -4.57
C VAL A 32 -13.04 -7.18 -3.90
N ILE A 33 -12.48 -7.74 -2.82
CA ILE A 33 -13.14 -8.81 -2.07
C ILE A 33 -14.39 -8.31 -1.34
N ASP A 34 -14.33 -7.10 -0.77
CA ASP A 34 -15.49 -6.50 -0.11
C ASP A 34 -16.64 -6.27 -1.09
N GLU A 35 -16.34 -5.76 -2.28
CA GLU A 35 -17.34 -5.63 -3.34
C GLU A 35 -17.80 -7.00 -3.87
N LEU A 36 -16.91 -7.98 -4.03
CA LEU A 36 -17.27 -9.33 -4.48
C LEU A 36 -18.27 -9.99 -3.53
N ASN A 37 -18.00 -9.96 -2.23
CA ASN A 37 -18.90 -10.48 -1.21
C ASN A 37 -20.21 -9.70 -1.15
N LYS A 38 -20.17 -8.37 -1.27
CA LYS A 38 -21.36 -7.52 -1.27
C LYS A 38 -22.27 -7.81 -2.47
N VAL A 39 -21.70 -7.82 -3.68
CA VAL A 39 -22.46 -8.10 -4.90
C VAL A 39 -23.05 -9.50 -4.87
N ASN A 40 -22.28 -10.52 -4.45
CA ASN A 40 -22.79 -11.88 -4.35
C ASN A 40 -23.93 -12.01 -3.33
N LYS A 41 -23.83 -11.32 -2.17
CA LYS A 41 -24.90 -11.31 -1.16
C LYS A 41 -26.18 -10.61 -1.62
N SER A 42 -26.07 -9.64 -2.53
CA SER A 42 -27.23 -8.91 -3.06
C SER A 42 -28.00 -9.67 -4.15
N LEU A 43 -27.48 -10.80 -4.63
CA LEU A 43 -28.18 -11.66 -5.58
C LEU A 43 -29.25 -12.51 -4.87
N SER A 44 -30.30 -12.88 -5.61
CA SER A 44 -31.30 -13.85 -5.15
C SER A 44 -30.63 -15.18 -4.79
N ASP A 45 -31.23 -15.99 -3.91
CA ASP A 45 -30.63 -17.27 -3.50
C ASP A 45 -30.39 -18.23 -4.68
N ALA A 46 -31.20 -18.15 -5.73
CA ALA A 46 -31.02 -18.90 -6.97
C ALA A 46 -29.83 -18.40 -7.83
N ASP A 47 -29.47 -17.12 -7.69
CA ASP A 47 -28.42 -16.45 -8.46
C ASP A 47 -27.07 -16.34 -7.74
N LYS A 48 -27.03 -16.72 -6.45
CA LYS A 48 -25.82 -16.67 -5.63
C LYS A 48 -24.77 -17.62 -6.21
N ASN A 49 -23.60 -17.08 -6.50
CA ASN A 49 -22.49 -17.88 -6.95
C ASN A 49 -21.87 -18.61 -5.75
N ASP A 50 -21.81 -19.93 -5.84
CA ASP A 50 -21.15 -20.77 -4.85
C ASP A 50 -19.66 -20.93 -5.17
N PHE A 51 -18.83 -20.02 -4.64
CA PHE A 51 -17.39 -20.06 -4.82
C PHE A 51 -16.61 -19.99 -3.51
N THR A 52 -15.40 -20.53 -3.54
CA THR A 52 -14.39 -20.32 -2.49
C THR A 52 -13.47 -19.17 -2.86
N LEU A 53 -13.06 -18.40 -1.85
CA LEU A 53 -12.10 -17.33 -2.03
C LEU A 53 -10.74 -17.77 -1.50
N ARG A 54 -9.71 -17.71 -2.35
CA ARG A 54 -8.35 -18.13 -2.02
C ARG A 54 -7.35 -17.04 -2.39
N LEU A 55 -6.28 -16.92 -1.61
CA LEU A 55 -5.18 -15.98 -1.85
C LEU A 55 -3.88 -16.73 -2.06
N VAL A 56 -3.13 -16.34 -3.08
CA VAL A 56 -1.76 -16.81 -3.33
C VAL A 56 -0.83 -15.61 -3.30
N LEU A 57 0.02 -15.56 -2.27
CA LEU A 57 1.08 -14.57 -2.19
C LEU A 57 2.26 -15.01 -3.06
N VAL A 58 2.82 -14.09 -3.85
CA VAL A 58 3.99 -14.37 -4.71
C VAL A 58 5.26 -13.75 -4.13
N PRO A 59 6.46 -14.26 -4.50
CA PRO A 59 7.73 -13.65 -4.11
C PRO A 59 7.80 -12.19 -4.55
N CYS A 60 8.22 -11.32 -3.65
CA CYS A 60 8.33 -9.89 -3.92
C CYS A 60 9.53 -9.30 -3.17
N PRO A 61 10.43 -8.57 -3.84
CA PRO A 61 11.53 -7.87 -3.16
C PRO A 61 11.01 -6.79 -2.21
N ASN A 62 9.75 -6.40 -2.36
CA ASN A 62 9.10 -5.39 -1.55
C ASN A 62 8.23 -5.96 -0.41
N ALA A 63 8.20 -7.28 -0.22
CA ALA A 63 7.47 -7.90 0.88
C ALA A 63 8.12 -7.60 2.23
N THR A 64 7.31 -7.67 3.28
CA THR A 64 7.70 -7.49 4.69
C THR A 64 7.78 -8.82 5.43
N GLY A 65 7.24 -9.89 4.85
CA GLY A 65 7.15 -11.22 5.45
C GLY A 65 5.91 -11.42 6.33
N LYS A 66 5.16 -10.34 6.61
CA LYS A 66 3.96 -10.38 7.46
C LYS A 66 2.64 -10.39 6.67
N GLU A 67 2.69 -10.38 5.33
CA GLU A 67 1.52 -10.31 4.45
C GLU A 67 0.49 -11.42 4.71
N PHE A 68 0.97 -12.64 5.00
CA PHE A 68 0.10 -13.76 5.37
C PHE A 68 -0.72 -13.45 6.62
N LEU A 69 -0.10 -12.87 7.65
CA LEU A 69 -0.77 -12.56 8.91
C LEU A 69 -1.85 -11.50 8.73
N VAL A 70 -1.57 -10.49 7.90
CA VAL A 70 -2.50 -9.41 7.55
C VAL A 70 -3.70 -9.97 6.78
N ALA A 71 -3.47 -10.76 5.73
CA ALA A 71 -4.56 -11.35 4.97
C ALA A 71 -5.39 -12.36 5.78
N ASN A 72 -4.74 -13.11 6.69
CA ASN A 72 -5.40 -14.06 7.57
C ASN A 72 -6.31 -13.38 8.59
N SER A 73 -5.91 -12.22 9.13
CA SER A 73 -6.74 -11.49 10.11
C SER A 73 -8.05 -10.94 9.53
N TRP A 74 -8.17 -10.85 8.20
CA TRP A 74 -9.41 -10.43 7.54
C TRP A 74 -10.51 -11.51 7.60
N ASN A 75 -10.17 -12.78 7.85
CA ASN A 75 -11.12 -13.90 7.86
C ASN A 75 -12.01 -13.99 6.60
N LYS A 76 -11.47 -13.61 5.44
CA LYS A 76 -12.18 -13.58 4.15
C LYS A 76 -11.87 -14.76 3.24
N PHE A 77 -10.75 -15.46 3.48
CA PHE A 77 -10.23 -16.50 2.60
C PHE A 77 -10.38 -17.88 3.21
N GLU A 78 -10.77 -18.87 2.39
CA GLU A 78 -10.72 -20.29 2.73
C GLU A 78 -9.26 -20.78 2.85
N LEU A 79 -8.39 -20.27 1.97
CA LEU A 79 -6.99 -20.66 1.89
C LEU A 79 -6.10 -19.47 1.56
N ILE A 80 -4.99 -19.34 2.28
CA ILE A 80 -3.93 -18.36 1.99
C ILE A 80 -2.60 -19.09 1.83
N THR A 81 -2.00 -19.00 0.63
CA THR A 81 -0.68 -19.55 0.37
C THR A 81 0.41 -18.50 0.61
N LYS A 82 1.39 -18.83 1.46
CA LYS A 82 2.55 -17.97 1.74
C LYS A 82 3.48 -17.87 0.53
N SER A 83 4.13 -16.71 0.35
CA SER A 83 5.06 -16.45 -0.77
C SER A 83 6.20 -17.46 -0.89
N LYS A 84 6.75 -17.93 0.24
CA LYS A 84 7.80 -18.97 0.27
C LYS A 84 7.37 -20.31 -0.33
N SER A 85 6.07 -20.57 -0.39
CA SER A 85 5.50 -21.81 -0.91
C SER A 85 5.10 -21.70 -2.39
N PHE A 86 5.17 -20.50 -2.98
CA PHE A 86 4.65 -20.23 -4.33
C PHE A 86 5.25 -21.16 -5.40
N TRP A 87 6.56 -21.35 -5.41
CA TRP A 87 7.22 -22.21 -6.40
C TRP A 87 6.80 -23.67 -6.27
N LYS A 88 6.72 -24.18 -5.02
CA LYS A 88 6.24 -25.53 -4.75
C LYS A 88 4.77 -25.69 -5.16
N LEU A 89 3.94 -24.67 -4.92
CA LEU A 89 2.54 -24.63 -5.36
C LEU A 89 2.44 -24.75 -6.88
N LEU A 90 3.23 -24.00 -7.64
CA LEU A 90 3.23 -24.08 -9.11
C LEU A 90 3.56 -25.48 -9.61
N ILE A 91 4.51 -26.17 -8.97
CA ILE A 91 4.92 -27.52 -9.38
C ILE A 91 3.85 -28.54 -9.00
N LYS A 92 3.34 -28.53 -7.77
CA LYS A 92 2.35 -29.50 -7.26
C LYS A 92 1.19 -28.82 -6.54
N PRO A 93 0.20 -28.23 -7.25
CA PRO A 93 -0.89 -27.51 -6.59
C PRO A 93 -1.71 -28.39 -5.62
N HIS A 94 -1.93 -29.65 -6.00
CA HIS A 94 -2.72 -30.61 -5.23
C HIS A 94 -2.10 -31.01 -3.89
N SER A 95 -0.79 -30.79 -3.67
CA SER A 95 -0.17 -31.04 -2.36
C SER A 95 -0.45 -29.94 -1.34
N PHE A 96 -1.03 -28.81 -1.75
CA PHE A 96 -1.32 -27.66 -0.87
C PHE A 96 -2.77 -27.62 -0.42
N ALA A 97 -3.70 -28.02 -1.29
CA ALA A 97 -5.12 -28.08 -1.00
C ALA A 97 -5.85 -28.86 -2.09
N TYR A 98 -7.08 -29.28 -1.78
CA TYR A 98 -8.04 -29.66 -2.81
C TYR A 98 -8.42 -28.43 -3.63
N TRP A 99 -8.19 -28.47 -4.94
CA TRP A 99 -8.61 -27.42 -5.88
C TRP A 99 -9.92 -27.85 -6.56
N PRO A 100 -10.96 -27.00 -6.59
CA PRO A 100 -12.13 -27.23 -7.41
C PRO A 100 -11.77 -27.49 -8.88
N LYS A 101 -12.62 -28.20 -9.63
CA LYS A 101 -12.34 -28.47 -11.06
C LYS A 101 -12.41 -27.22 -11.92
N LYS A 102 -13.18 -26.23 -11.48
CA LYS A 102 -13.43 -24.96 -12.19
C LYS A 102 -12.99 -23.80 -11.31
N GLY A 103 -12.48 -22.75 -11.93
CA GLY A 103 -12.05 -21.57 -11.20
C GLY A 103 -11.57 -20.43 -12.06
N VAL A 104 -11.29 -19.32 -11.39
CA VAL A 104 -10.79 -18.08 -11.96
C VAL A 104 -9.61 -17.61 -11.13
N VAL A 105 -8.51 -17.26 -11.77
CA VAL A 105 -7.33 -16.64 -11.17
C VAL A 105 -7.30 -15.16 -11.54
N ILE A 106 -7.18 -14.28 -10.55
CA ILE A 106 -7.21 -12.83 -10.71
C ILE A 106 -5.85 -12.26 -10.32
N PHE A 107 -5.24 -11.50 -11.22
CA PHE A 107 -4.03 -10.73 -10.93
C PHE A 107 -4.38 -9.40 -10.25
N LEU A 108 -3.94 -9.24 -9.00
CA LEU A 108 -4.03 -8.02 -8.20
C LEU A 108 -2.68 -7.73 -7.48
N GLY A 109 -1.56 -7.92 -8.17
CA GLY A 109 -0.24 -7.58 -7.64
C GLY A 109 0.87 -8.56 -8.03
N GLY A 110 2.10 -8.04 -8.08
CA GLY A 110 3.30 -8.80 -8.46
C GLY A 110 3.55 -8.79 -9.97
N ASP A 111 4.03 -9.90 -10.51
CA ASP A 111 4.19 -10.08 -11.97
C ASP A 111 2.96 -10.78 -12.57
N GLN A 112 2.41 -10.21 -13.65
CA GLN A 112 1.24 -10.74 -14.36
C GLN A 112 1.44 -12.19 -14.80
N PHE A 113 2.68 -12.58 -15.13
CA PHE A 113 2.98 -13.93 -15.58
C PHE A 113 2.65 -15.00 -14.52
N TRP A 114 2.80 -14.69 -13.23
CA TRP A 114 2.49 -15.64 -12.15
C TRP A 114 1.02 -16.03 -12.12
N SER A 115 0.13 -15.07 -12.38
CA SER A 115 -1.32 -15.34 -12.45
C SER A 115 -1.68 -16.25 -13.63
N ILE A 116 -1.01 -16.07 -14.76
CA ILE A 116 -1.25 -16.82 -15.99
C ILE A 116 -0.74 -18.24 -15.83
N LEU A 117 0.47 -18.39 -15.30
CA LEU A 117 1.06 -19.70 -15.06
C LEU A 117 0.23 -20.53 -14.09
N LEU A 118 -0.22 -19.92 -12.98
CA LEU A 118 -1.09 -20.61 -12.03
C LEU A 118 -2.45 -20.97 -12.65
N ALA A 119 -3.07 -20.04 -13.40
CA ALA A 119 -4.33 -20.30 -14.10
C ALA A 119 -4.21 -21.50 -15.05
N LYS A 120 -3.17 -21.52 -15.88
CA LYS A 120 -2.89 -22.62 -16.80
C LYS A 120 -2.65 -23.94 -16.06
N ARG A 121 -1.92 -23.91 -14.94
CA ARG A 121 -1.63 -25.10 -14.14
C ARG A 121 -2.87 -25.71 -13.49
N LEU A 122 -3.84 -24.87 -13.11
CA LEU A 122 -5.10 -25.27 -12.50
C LEU A 122 -6.22 -25.53 -13.53
N GLY A 123 -6.02 -25.17 -14.81
CA GLY A 123 -7.07 -25.21 -15.82
C GLY A 123 -8.16 -24.15 -15.62
N TYR A 124 -7.81 -23.01 -15.02
CA TYR A 124 -8.73 -21.93 -14.65
C TYR A 124 -8.66 -20.76 -15.63
N LEU A 125 -9.72 -19.95 -15.67
CA LEU A 125 -9.72 -18.68 -16.40
C LEU A 125 -8.77 -17.67 -15.72
N ASN A 126 -8.15 -16.79 -16.50
CA ASN A 126 -7.30 -15.71 -16.01
C ASN A 126 -7.95 -14.34 -16.24
N ILE A 127 -8.07 -13.54 -15.17
CA ILE A 127 -8.46 -12.13 -15.23
C ILE A 127 -7.26 -11.28 -14.80
N THR A 128 -6.88 -10.30 -15.61
CA THR A 128 -5.81 -9.36 -15.26
C THR A 128 -6.35 -7.95 -15.04
N TYR A 129 -6.18 -7.41 -13.82
CA TYR A 129 -6.28 -5.97 -13.60
C TYR A 129 -4.99 -5.29 -14.09
N ALA A 130 -5.12 -4.35 -15.03
CA ALA A 130 -4.00 -3.69 -15.68
C ALA A 130 -3.99 -2.20 -15.34
N GLU A 131 -3.08 -1.81 -14.45
CA GLU A 131 -2.87 -0.42 -14.04
C GLU A 131 -2.21 0.40 -15.17
N TRP A 132 -1.07 -0.07 -15.69
CA TRP A 132 -0.30 0.64 -16.72
C TRP A 132 -0.26 -0.10 -18.07
N VAL A 133 -0.19 -1.43 -18.01
CA VAL A 133 -0.03 -2.27 -19.20
C VAL A 133 -0.56 -3.67 -18.93
N SER A 134 -1.13 -4.32 -19.94
CA SER A 134 -1.35 -5.77 -19.95
C SER A 134 -0.24 -6.40 -20.80
N ARG A 135 0.70 -7.08 -20.16
CA ARG A 135 1.90 -7.65 -20.81
C ARG A 135 1.58 -8.90 -21.64
N TRP A 136 0.56 -9.66 -21.21
CA TRP A 136 0.28 -10.99 -21.74
C TRP A 136 -1.17 -11.17 -22.22
N PRO A 137 -1.72 -10.24 -23.04
CA PRO A 137 -3.15 -10.26 -23.42
C PRO A 137 -3.57 -11.50 -24.23
N LYS A 138 -2.60 -12.20 -24.85
CA LYS A 138 -2.84 -13.48 -25.53
C LYS A 138 -3.31 -14.58 -24.56
N TRP A 139 -2.73 -14.64 -23.36
CA TRP A 139 -2.93 -15.71 -22.38
C TRP A 139 -3.87 -15.33 -21.24
N THR A 140 -4.48 -14.16 -21.31
CA THR A 140 -5.51 -13.70 -20.38
C THR A 140 -6.88 -13.86 -21.03
N ASP A 141 -7.89 -14.26 -20.26
CA ASP A 141 -9.27 -14.40 -20.73
C ASP A 141 -10.03 -13.09 -20.68
N ALA A 142 -9.84 -12.30 -19.63
CA ALA A 142 -10.41 -10.95 -19.51
C ALA A 142 -9.42 -9.94 -18.90
N ILE A 143 -9.41 -8.73 -19.44
CA ILE A 143 -8.55 -7.64 -18.98
C ILE A 143 -9.43 -6.54 -18.41
N ALA A 144 -9.18 -6.18 -17.16
CA ALA A 144 -9.81 -5.07 -16.47
C ALA A 144 -8.82 -3.90 -16.43
N ALA A 145 -8.96 -2.96 -17.36
CA ALA A 145 -8.02 -1.84 -17.53
C ALA A 145 -8.37 -0.67 -16.61
N MET A 146 -7.35 -0.06 -16.00
CA MET A 146 -7.53 1.15 -15.18
C MET A 146 -8.08 2.33 -15.98
N ASN A 147 -7.64 2.51 -17.22
CA ASN A 147 -8.03 3.63 -18.06
C ASN A 147 -7.99 3.28 -19.56
N VAL A 148 -8.43 4.22 -20.40
CA VAL A 148 -8.49 4.05 -21.85
C VAL A 148 -7.10 3.84 -22.47
N LYS A 149 -6.06 4.52 -21.96
CA LYS A 149 -4.67 4.38 -22.47
C LYS A 149 -4.16 2.93 -22.35
N VAL A 150 -4.49 2.25 -21.26
CA VAL A 150 -4.19 0.81 -21.09
C VAL A 150 -4.87 0.01 -22.20
N LYS A 151 -6.16 0.25 -22.48
CA LYS A 151 -6.88 -0.44 -23.56
C LYS A 151 -6.31 -0.13 -24.94
N GLU A 152 -5.86 1.10 -25.17
CA GLU A 152 -5.28 1.53 -26.44
C GLU A 152 -3.95 0.84 -26.74
N SER A 153 -3.12 0.61 -25.71
CA SER A 153 -1.82 -0.07 -25.84
C SER A 153 -1.92 -1.59 -26.06
N ILE A 154 -3.08 -2.20 -25.83
CA ILE A 154 -3.30 -3.63 -26.11
C ILE A 154 -3.36 -3.86 -27.63
N PRO A 155 -2.72 -4.91 -28.18
CA PRO A 155 -2.82 -5.24 -29.60
C PRO A 155 -4.27 -5.38 -30.08
N LYS A 156 -4.61 -4.84 -31.26
CA LYS A 156 -5.99 -4.80 -31.80
C LYS A 156 -6.76 -6.13 -31.65
N ARG A 157 -6.10 -7.25 -32.00
CA ARG A 157 -6.66 -8.60 -31.91
C ARG A 157 -7.08 -9.05 -30.51
N TYR A 158 -6.64 -8.39 -29.44
CA TYR A 158 -6.99 -8.72 -28.05
C TYR A 158 -7.78 -7.62 -27.33
N LYS A 159 -8.04 -6.47 -27.99
CA LYS A 159 -8.77 -5.35 -27.38
C LYS A 159 -10.20 -5.73 -26.95
N TYR A 160 -10.82 -6.69 -27.62
CA TYR A 160 -12.16 -7.19 -27.27
C TYR A 160 -12.21 -7.84 -25.87
N LYS A 161 -11.08 -8.37 -25.37
CA LYS A 161 -10.95 -8.92 -24.01
C LYS A 161 -10.89 -7.83 -22.94
N CYS A 162 -10.71 -6.57 -23.33
CA CYS A 162 -10.41 -5.47 -22.41
C CYS A 162 -11.61 -4.57 -22.14
N LYS A 163 -12.00 -4.48 -20.86
CA LYS A 163 -12.97 -3.53 -20.34
C LYS A 163 -12.26 -2.50 -19.46
N VAL A 164 -12.48 -1.22 -19.73
CA VAL A 164 -12.00 -0.14 -18.86
C VAL A 164 -12.91 -0.07 -17.64
N ILE A 165 -12.35 -0.24 -16.45
CA ILE A 165 -13.11 -0.27 -15.20
C ILE A 165 -12.83 0.93 -14.28
N GLY A 166 -11.69 1.59 -14.43
CA GLY A 166 -11.27 2.66 -13.53
C GLY A 166 -10.18 2.21 -12.56
N ASP A 167 -9.77 3.11 -11.68
CA ASP A 167 -8.71 2.90 -10.70
C ASP A 167 -9.26 2.26 -9.42
N LEU A 168 -8.78 1.06 -9.07
CA LEU A 168 -9.18 0.39 -7.81
C LEU A 168 -8.89 1.24 -6.58
N MET A 169 -7.87 2.11 -6.62
CA MET A 169 -7.56 2.99 -5.49
C MET A 169 -8.56 4.13 -5.34
N ALA A 170 -9.32 4.49 -6.39
CA ALA A 170 -10.36 5.50 -6.27
C ALA A 170 -11.52 5.06 -5.35
N ASP A 171 -11.68 3.74 -5.17
CA ASP A 171 -12.77 3.08 -4.43
C ASP A 171 -12.54 2.92 -2.94
N ILE A 172 -11.55 3.62 -2.40
CA ILE A 172 -11.36 3.71 -0.95
C ILE A 172 -12.66 4.23 -0.32
N LYS A 173 -13.32 3.34 0.44
CA LYS A 173 -14.48 3.65 1.26
C LYS A 173 -14.01 4.27 2.58
N LEU A 174 -14.64 5.38 2.94
CA LEU A 174 -14.44 6.06 4.20
C LEU A 174 -15.71 5.81 5.01
N ASN A 175 -15.63 5.12 6.14
CA ASN A 175 -16.78 5.08 7.03
C ASN A 175 -16.87 6.43 7.75
N SER A 176 -18.03 7.06 7.68
CA SER A 176 -18.29 8.44 8.14
C SER A 176 -18.33 8.61 9.66
N ALA A 177 -18.04 7.55 10.45
CA ALA A 177 -18.28 7.54 11.88
C ALA A 177 -17.12 8.10 12.74
N ILE A 178 -15.94 8.35 12.17
CA ILE A 178 -14.77 8.80 12.93
C ILE A 178 -14.36 10.20 12.46
N SER A 179 -14.63 11.21 13.29
CA SER A 179 -14.17 12.60 13.09
C SER A 179 -13.12 12.97 14.15
N LEU A 180 -12.09 13.72 13.74
CA LEU A 180 -11.18 14.36 14.67
C LEU A 180 -11.94 15.48 15.40
N ARG A 181 -12.33 15.19 16.65
CA ARG A 181 -13.22 15.99 17.53
C ARG A 181 -12.95 17.50 17.63
N ASN A 182 -11.78 17.99 17.22
CA ASN A 182 -11.39 19.37 17.50
C ASN A 182 -10.93 20.10 16.24
N LYS A 183 -11.86 20.81 15.59
CA LYS A 183 -11.59 21.63 14.38
C LYS A 183 -10.63 22.81 14.63
N GLU A 184 -10.34 23.12 15.89
CA GLU A 184 -9.43 24.21 16.29
C GLU A 184 -7.95 23.85 16.12
N LYS A 185 -7.61 22.56 16.23
CA LYS A 185 -6.22 22.08 16.08
C LYS A 185 -5.95 21.62 14.67
N HIS A 186 -4.75 21.91 14.19
CA HIS A 186 -4.26 21.35 12.95
C HIS A 186 -3.79 19.92 13.15
N HIS A 187 -3.99 19.06 12.14
CA HIS A 187 -3.64 17.66 12.22
C HIS A 187 -2.66 17.28 11.09
N ILE A 188 -1.49 16.77 11.47
CA ILE A 188 -0.44 16.35 10.53
C ILE A 188 -0.19 14.85 10.65
N ALA A 189 -0.34 14.14 9.54
CA ALA A 189 0.02 12.73 9.45
C ALA A 189 1.52 12.57 9.16
N LEU A 190 2.18 11.67 9.87
CA LEU A 190 3.60 11.34 9.73
C LEU A 190 3.70 9.88 9.27
N LEU A 191 4.20 9.65 8.06
CA LEU A 191 4.30 8.31 7.47
C LEU A 191 5.78 7.91 7.27
N PRO A 192 6.46 7.43 8.33
CA PRO A 192 7.89 7.11 8.30
C PRO A 192 8.23 5.88 7.44
N GLY A 193 7.22 5.11 7.02
CA GLY A 193 7.35 3.92 6.18
C GLY A 193 6.97 2.64 6.90
N SER A 194 7.19 1.50 6.24
CA SER A 194 6.72 0.18 6.70
C SER A 194 7.79 -0.91 6.66
N LYS A 195 9.01 -0.56 6.25
CA LYS A 195 10.15 -1.47 6.04
C LYS A 195 11.33 -1.01 6.86
N LYS A 196 12.19 -1.96 7.26
CA LYS A 196 13.39 -1.70 8.08
C LYS A 196 14.21 -0.51 7.57
N ALA A 197 14.57 -0.51 6.28
CA ALA A 197 15.32 0.58 5.67
C ALA A 197 14.63 1.94 5.74
N LYS A 198 13.30 1.97 5.59
CA LYS A 198 12.55 3.23 5.70
C LYS A 198 12.44 3.67 7.14
N LEU A 199 12.15 2.75 8.05
CA LEU A 199 12.00 3.04 9.47
C LEU A 199 13.32 3.48 10.12
N SER A 200 14.46 2.93 9.69
CA SER A 200 15.78 3.30 10.21
C SER A 200 16.15 4.77 9.97
N VAL A 201 15.60 5.39 8.93
CA VAL A 201 15.75 6.84 8.70
C VAL A 201 14.51 7.58 9.18
N GLY A 202 13.33 7.06 8.83
CA GLY A 202 12.05 7.72 9.01
C GLY A 202 11.67 7.91 10.47
N ILE A 203 11.94 6.96 11.37
CA ILE A 203 11.59 7.14 12.79
C ILE A 203 12.34 8.32 13.40
N PRO A 204 13.69 8.33 13.48
CA PRO A 204 14.40 9.43 14.11
C PRO A 204 14.19 10.77 13.37
N PHE A 205 14.11 10.75 12.03
CA PHE A 205 13.85 11.96 11.24
C PHE A 205 12.50 12.60 11.55
N PHE A 206 11.42 11.81 11.57
CA PHE A 206 10.07 12.35 11.74
C PHE A 206 9.78 12.76 13.18
N LEU A 207 10.42 12.14 14.17
CA LEU A 207 10.35 12.58 15.56
C LEU A 207 10.94 13.99 15.71
N GLU A 208 12.11 14.23 15.12
CA GLU A 208 12.74 15.55 15.16
C GLU A 208 11.98 16.61 14.34
N VAL A 209 11.39 16.23 13.21
CA VAL A 209 10.48 17.12 12.47
C VAL A 209 9.29 17.53 13.34
N ALA A 210 8.65 16.58 14.03
CA ALA A 210 7.52 16.87 14.91
C ALA A 210 7.92 17.80 16.06
N ASP A 211 9.08 17.57 16.66
CA ASP A 211 9.64 18.42 17.71
C ASP A 211 9.85 19.87 17.26
N HIS A 212 10.45 20.09 16.09
CA HIS A 212 10.65 21.44 15.56
C HIS A 212 9.32 22.12 15.22
N ILE A 213 8.34 21.38 14.70
CA ILE A 213 7.01 21.95 14.44
C ILE A 213 6.31 22.32 15.75
N ALA A 214 6.40 21.47 16.78
CA ALA A 214 5.76 21.70 18.09
C ALA A 214 6.39 22.87 18.85
N GLU A 215 7.70 23.07 18.71
CA GLU A 215 8.45 24.20 19.26
C GLU A 215 7.92 25.55 18.71
N GLU A 216 7.58 25.61 17.43
CA GLU A 216 7.06 26.84 16.79
C GLU A 216 5.52 26.95 16.86
N ASN A 217 4.78 25.84 16.92
CA ASN A 217 3.31 25.85 16.95
C ASN A 217 2.72 24.66 17.71
N GLN A 218 2.30 24.91 18.95
CA GLN A 218 1.67 23.92 19.84
C GLN A 218 0.22 23.57 19.47
N ASN A 219 -0.37 24.26 18.48
CA ASN A 219 -1.72 23.98 18.00
C ASN A 219 -1.77 22.88 16.92
N ILE A 220 -0.67 22.15 16.73
CA ILE A 220 -0.54 21.06 15.76
C ILE A 220 -0.48 19.72 16.50
N ASN A 221 -1.38 18.81 16.14
CA ASN A 221 -1.40 17.42 16.57
C ASN A 221 -0.75 16.53 15.51
N PHE A 222 0.11 15.61 15.94
CA PHE A 222 0.76 14.65 15.05
C PHE A 222 0.14 13.26 15.18
N ILE A 223 0.02 12.59 14.03
CA ILE A 223 -0.56 11.25 13.94
C ILE A 223 0.38 10.36 13.13
N ILE A 224 0.76 9.19 13.65
CA ILE A 224 1.43 8.14 12.88
C ILE A 224 0.49 6.94 12.71
N PRO A 225 0.05 6.63 11.48
CA PRO A 225 -0.56 5.34 11.21
C PRO A 225 0.51 4.25 11.22
N ILE A 226 0.42 3.31 12.14
CA ILE A 226 1.32 2.15 12.19
C ILE A 226 0.99 1.25 10.99
N ALA A 227 1.98 0.99 10.15
CA ALA A 227 1.79 0.06 9.04
C ALA A 227 1.44 -1.35 9.56
N PRO A 228 0.64 -2.15 8.84
CA PRO A 228 0.18 -3.46 9.33
C PRO A 228 1.31 -4.47 9.52
N THR A 229 2.50 -4.15 9.04
CA THR A 229 3.71 -4.96 9.06
C THR A 229 4.75 -4.46 10.08
N THR A 230 4.43 -3.40 10.82
CA THR A 230 5.31 -2.82 11.86
C THR A 230 4.53 -2.67 13.17
N ASP A 231 5.24 -2.36 14.25
CA ASP A 231 4.66 -2.16 15.57
C ASP A 231 5.55 -1.24 16.42
N LYS A 232 5.06 -0.89 17.62
CA LYS A 232 5.75 0.00 18.55
C LYS A 232 7.15 -0.49 18.97
N SER A 233 7.40 -1.80 18.96
CA SER A 233 8.71 -2.35 19.32
C SER A 233 9.75 -2.07 18.23
N GLU A 234 9.34 -2.09 16.95
CA GLU A 234 10.21 -1.66 15.86
C GLU A 234 10.54 -0.16 15.95
N TYR A 235 9.60 0.68 16.38
CA TYR A 235 9.85 2.12 16.53
C TYR A 235 10.87 2.38 17.64
N LEU A 236 10.74 1.70 18.78
CA LEU A 236 11.74 1.74 19.85
C LEU A 236 13.10 1.22 19.38
N PHE A 237 13.12 0.14 18.59
CA PHE A 237 14.35 -0.40 18.02
C PHE A 237 15.04 0.61 17.11
N PHE A 238 14.32 1.19 16.14
CA PHE A 238 14.88 2.14 15.18
C PHE A 238 15.22 3.50 15.78
N GLN A 239 14.67 3.85 16.94
CA GLN A 239 15.14 5.01 17.69
C GLN A 239 16.38 4.73 18.55
N SER A 240 16.58 3.48 18.98
CA SER A 240 17.67 3.13 19.90
C SER A 240 19.06 3.22 19.25
N ASN A 241 20.10 3.13 20.09
CA ASN A 241 21.50 3.03 19.68
C ASN A 241 21.79 1.83 18.75
N LYS A 242 20.89 0.83 18.67
CA LYS A 242 20.99 -0.27 17.70
C LYS A 242 20.82 0.19 16.25
N ASN A 243 20.22 1.35 16.03
CA ASN A 243 20.19 2.01 14.74
C ASN A 243 21.26 3.12 14.69
N PRO A 244 22.41 2.90 14.02
CA PRO A 244 23.49 3.90 13.96
C PRO A 244 23.11 5.18 13.21
N ILE A 245 21.97 5.23 12.53
CA ILE A 245 21.43 6.45 11.91
C ILE A 245 20.79 7.37 12.97
N ALA A 246 20.27 6.82 14.07
CA ALA A 246 19.55 7.60 15.08
C ALA A 246 20.45 8.67 15.73
N LYS A 247 21.77 8.42 15.85
CA LYS A 247 22.75 9.36 16.41
C LYS A 247 22.89 10.69 15.66
N TYR A 248 22.41 10.77 14.42
CA TYR A 248 22.41 12.01 13.62
C TYR A 248 21.21 12.90 13.91
N TYR A 249 20.30 12.45 14.77
CA TYR A 249 19.09 13.14 15.17
C TYR A 249 19.10 13.36 16.68
N SER A 250 18.55 14.49 17.12
CA SER A 250 18.52 14.93 18.51
C SER A 250 17.27 14.48 19.26
N SER A 251 16.18 14.19 18.53
CA SER A 251 14.92 13.72 19.12
C SER A 251 14.98 12.22 19.43
N ASN A 252 14.32 11.83 20.52
CA ASN A 252 14.17 10.45 20.95
C ASN A 252 12.76 10.15 21.45
N ILE A 253 12.37 8.87 21.49
CA ILE A 253 11.14 8.42 22.14
C ILE A 253 11.43 8.31 23.64
N LYS A 254 10.79 9.18 24.44
CA LYS A 254 10.86 9.14 25.91
C LYS A 254 9.95 8.04 26.44
N THR A 255 8.68 8.01 26.01
CA THR A 255 7.75 6.92 26.36
C THR A 255 6.77 6.62 25.23
N ILE A 256 6.25 5.39 25.20
CA ILE A 256 5.07 5.01 24.42
C ILE A 256 4.04 4.44 25.39
N LYS A 257 2.93 5.16 25.58
CA LYS A 257 1.86 4.79 26.52
C LYS A 257 0.63 4.31 25.76
N ASN A 258 -0.10 3.34 26.33
CA ASN A 258 -1.44 3.02 25.85
C ASN A 258 -2.32 4.25 26.00
N PHE A 259 -3.02 4.61 24.94
CA PHE A 259 -3.94 5.73 24.92
C PHE A 259 -5.30 5.13 24.61
N LYS A 260 -6.18 5.00 25.61
CA LYS A 260 -7.51 4.39 25.41
C LYS A 260 -8.50 5.45 24.91
N ASP A 261 -8.22 6.02 23.74
CA ASP A 261 -9.18 6.83 22.99
C ASP A 261 -9.79 5.95 21.89
N SER A 262 -11.06 6.18 21.55
CA SER A 262 -11.74 5.50 20.44
C SER A 262 -11.00 5.57 19.08
N ARG A 263 -10.07 6.52 18.91
CA ARG A 263 -9.40 6.84 17.64
C ARG A 263 -7.93 6.44 17.58
N PHE A 264 -7.25 6.41 18.73
CA PHE A 264 -5.80 6.22 18.83
C PHE A 264 -5.52 5.13 19.84
N ASP A 265 -4.55 4.28 19.57
CA ASP A 265 -4.20 3.15 20.42
C ASP A 265 -3.07 3.51 21.41
N TYR A 266 -2.17 4.40 20.99
CA TYR A 266 -0.99 4.78 21.77
C TYR A 266 -0.66 6.27 21.60
N VAL A 267 0.16 6.79 22.52
CA VAL A 267 0.79 8.10 22.40
C VAL A 267 2.29 7.96 22.63
N ILE A 268 3.08 8.49 21.70
CA ILE A 268 4.51 8.74 21.85
C ILE A 268 4.67 10.09 22.52
N GLU A 269 5.51 10.15 23.54
CA GLU A 269 6.07 11.39 24.07
C GLU A 269 7.56 11.43 23.67
N THR A 270 8.00 12.48 22.98
CA THR A 270 9.41 12.65 22.60
C THR A 270 10.25 13.15 23.78
N SER A 271 11.57 13.16 23.65
CA SER A 271 12.49 13.78 24.61
C SER A 271 12.23 15.28 24.81
N LYS A 272 11.65 15.96 23.82
CA LYS A 272 11.18 17.35 23.93
C LYS A 272 9.71 17.48 24.37
N ASN A 273 9.11 16.39 24.89
CA ASN A 273 7.73 16.31 25.36
C ASN A 273 6.65 16.53 24.26
N THR A 274 7.01 16.41 22.98
CA THR A 274 6.04 16.44 21.87
C THR A 274 5.19 15.19 21.89
N LYS A 275 3.88 15.34 21.75
CA LYS A 275 2.91 14.23 21.72
C LYS A 275 2.61 13.83 20.28
N ILE A 276 2.75 12.54 19.97
CA ILE A 276 2.41 11.97 18.66
C ILE A 276 1.49 10.77 18.87
N TYR A 277 0.29 10.82 18.29
CA TYR A 277 -0.72 9.78 18.45
C TYR A 277 -0.51 8.65 17.43
N LEU A 278 -0.59 7.40 17.90
CA LEU A 278 -0.43 6.22 17.04
C LEU A 278 -1.77 5.53 16.79
N ILE A 279 -1.98 5.10 15.55
CA ILE A 279 -3.16 4.33 15.14
C ILE A 279 -2.70 2.97 14.63
N LYS A 280 -3.18 1.90 15.26
CA LYS A 280 -2.91 0.51 14.85
C LYS A 280 -3.92 0.02 13.82
N LYS A 281 -5.16 0.54 13.84
CA LYS A 281 -6.19 0.22 12.82
C LYS A 281 -5.65 0.52 11.43
N HIS A 282 -5.73 -0.46 10.53
CA HIS A 282 -5.31 -0.30 9.14
C HIS A 282 -6.31 -0.97 8.17
N PRO A 283 -6.70 -0.31 7.06
CA PRO A 283 -6.40 1.09 6.75
C PRO A 283 -7.16 2.07 7.66
N CYS A 284 -6.58 3.25 7.90
CA CYS A 284 -7.15 4.31 8.73
C CYS A 284 -7.46 5.58 7.93
N TYR A 285 -7.92 5.41 6.68
CA TYR A 285 -8.24 6.51 5.77
C TYR A 285 -9.24 7.52 6.33
N GLU A 286 -10.15 7.06 7.20
CA GLU A 286 -11.13 7.88 7.91
C GLU A 286 -10.43 8.99 8.72
N ILE A 287 -9.39 8.64 9.47
CA ILE A 287 -8.63 9.61 10.27
C ILE A 287 -7.66 10.40 9.39
N LEU A 288 -7.00 9.75 8.42
CA LEU A 288 -6.04 10.43 7.55
C LEU A 288 -6.69 11.53 6.71
N LYS A 289 -7.94 11.34 6.27
CA LYS A 289 -8.66 12.36 5.48
C LYS A 289 -8.98 13.62 6.29
N GLU A 290 -9.10 13.50 7.60
CA GLU A 290 -9.34 14.63 8.52
C GLU A 290 -8.04 15.41 8.82
N CYS A 291 -6.87 14.92 8.40
CA CYS A 291 -5.62 15.67 8.50
C CYS A 291 -5.57 16.82 7.47
N ASP A 292 -4.83 17.87 7.81
CA ASP A 292 -4.56 19.01 6.92
C ASP A 292 -3.45 18.69 5.91
N LEU A 293 -2.41 17.98 6.39
CA LEU A 293 -1.20 17.68 5.63
C LEU A 293 -0.62 16.33 6.09
N ALA A 294 0.00 15.60 5.16
CA ALA A 294 0.85 14.47 5.48
C ALA A 294 2.32 14.77 5.15
N ILE A 295 3.23 14.38 6.03
CA ILE A 295 4.65 14.22 5.72
C ILE A 295 4.87 12.74 5.47
N THR A 296 5.50 12.37 4.36
CA THR A 296 5.53 10.98 3.94
C THR A 296 6.80 10.62 3.18
N THR A 297 7.24 9.38 3.30
CA THR A 297 8.31 8.84 2.44
C THR A 297 7.76 8.35 1.10
N VAL A 298 8.63 8.21 0.09
CA VAL A 298 8.23 7.68 -1.23
C VAL A 298 7.70 6.24 -1.14
N GLY A 299 6.64 5.90 -1.86
CA GLY A 299 6.05 4.55 -1.86
C GLY A 299 4.56 4.52 -2.16
N ALA A 300 3.92 3.35 -1.94
CA ALA A 300 2.49 3.13 -2.15
C ALA A 300 1.60 4.07 -1.31
N ASN A 301 2.06 4.45 -0.13
CA ASN A 301 1.46 5.50 0.71
C ASN A 301 1.19 6.81 -0.06
N THR A 302 2.06 7.24 -0.99
CA THR A 302 1.81 8.45 -1.79
C THR A 302 0.60 8.31 -2.72
N ALA A 303 0.35 7.11 -3.24
CA ALA A 303 -0.86 6.83 -4.03
C ALA A 303 -2.09 6.74 -3.13
N GLU A 304 -1.98 6.14 -1.95
CA GLU A 304 -3.06 6.05 -0.97
C GLU A 304 -3.51 7.43 -0.49
N LEU A 305 -2.56 8.31 -0.15
CA LEU A 305 -2.82 9.69 0.24
C LEU A 305 -3.44 10.50 -0.91
N ALA A 306 -2.99 10.28 -2.14
CA ALA A 306 -3.57 10.91 -3.32
C ALA A 306 -5.03 10.47 -3.53
N ALA A 307 -5.32 9.19 -3.31
CA ALA A 307 -6.65 8.62 -3.44
C ALA A 307 -7.65 9.15 -2.41
N ILE A 308 -7.21 9.60 -1.23
CA ILE A 308 -8.06 10.35 -0.28
C ILE A 308 -7.92 11.87 -0.40
N SER A 309 -7.09 12.32 -1.33
CA SER A 309 -6.82 13.73 -1.63
C SER A 309 -6.30 14.52 -0.43
N LEU A 310 -5.50 13.86 0.40
CA LEU A 310 -4.77 14.49 1.50
C LEU A 310 -3.53 15.17 0.93
N PRO A 311 -3.37 16.50 1.06
CA PRO A 311 -2.12 17.17 0.72
C PRO A 311 -0.93 16.49 1.39
N MET A 312 0.19 16.41 0.70
CA MET A 312 1.37 15.74 1.24
C MET A 312 2.67 16.44 0.85
N LEU A 313 3.64 16.41 1.75
CA LEU A 313 5.05 16.71 1.51
C LEU A 313 5.83 15.41 1.49
N VAL A 314 6.38 15.07 0.32
CA VAL A 314 7.12 13.82 0.13
C VAL A 314 8.59 14.05 0.42
N VAL A 315 9.13 13.33 1.39
CA VAL A 315 10.52 13.45 1.84
C VAL A 315 11.30 12.18 1.57
N LEU A 316 12.50 12.32 1.03
CA LEU A 316 13.46 11.23 0.86
C LEU A 316 14.85 11.71 1.29
N PRO A 317 15.19 11.58 2.59
CA PRO A 317 16.52 11.88 3.08
C PRO A 317 17.53 10.90 2.49
N THR A 318 18.47 11.39 1.69
CA THR A 318 19.48 10.56 1.03
C THR A 318 20.81 10.53 1.77
N GLN A 319 20.98 11.35 2.82
CA GLN A 319 22.25 11.44 3.56
C GLN A 319 22.67 10.13 4.25
N HIS A 320 21.72 9.21 4.48
CA HIS A 320 21.99 7.92 5.11
C HIS A 320 21.93 6.73 4.16
N LEU A 321 21.82 6.93 2.83
CA LEU A 321 21.73 5.83 1.86
C LEU A 321 22.87 4.82 2.00
N ASN A 322 24.08 5.30 2.33
CA ASN A 322 25.25 4.46 2.51
C ASN A 322 25.22 3.64 3.81
N MET A 323 24.45 4.07 4.82
CA MET A 323 24.25 3.40 6.11
C MET A 323 22.98 2.54 6.13
N MET A 324 22.06 2.81 5.21
CA MET A 324 20.90 1.99 4.95
C MET A 324 21.40 0.70 4.27
N ASN A 325 21.68 -0.33 5.05
CA ASN A 325 21.83 -1.70 4.56
C ASN A 325 20.45 -2.19 4.07
N ALA A 326 20.00 -1.64 2.95
CA ALA A 326 18.64 -1.76 2.44
C ALA A 326 18.58 -2.70 1.25
N TRP A 327 18.98 -3.96 1.43
CA TRP A 327 18.77 -4.97 0.41
C TRP A 327 18.34 -6.29 1.06
N ASP A 328 17.01 -6.50 1.12
CA ASP A 328 16.44 -7.85 1.17
C ASP A 328 16.29 -8.36 -0.27
N GLY A 329 16.92 -9.50 -0.60
CA GLY A 329 16.92 -10.14 -1.93
C GLY A 329 18.29 -10.66 -2.37
N ILE A 330 18.44 -11.11 -3.64
CA ILE A 330 19.69 -11.65 -4.23
C ILE A 330 20.93 -10.75 -4.01
N PHE A 331 20.73 -9.43 -3.90
CA PHE A 331 21.81 -8.47 -3.61
C PHE A 331 22.15 -8.32 -2.12
N GLY A 332 21.40 -8.92 -1.19
CA GLY A 332 21.75 -8.99 0.23
C GLY A 332 23.02 -9.79 0.50
N VAL A 333 23.41 -10.67 -0.44
CA VAL A 333 24.71 -11.38 -0.42
C VAL A 333 25.85 -10.47 -0.93
N ILE A 334 25.53 -9.42 -1.69
CA ILE A 334 26.49 -8.51 -2.34
C ILE A 334 26.64 -7.18 -1.55
N GLY A 335 25.78 -6.96 -0.54
CA GLY A 335 25.71 -5.74 0.29
C GLY A 335 26.90 -5.44 1.21
N LYS A 336 28.02 -6.16 1.09
CA LYS A 336 29.28 -5.84 1.81
C LYS A 336 30.24 -4.95 1.00
N ILE A 337 29.88 -4.53 -0.22
CA ILE A 337 30.78 -3.79 -1.10
C ILE A 337 30.46 -2.29 -1.08
N SER A 338 31.29 -1.51 -0.38
CA SER A 338 31.22 -0.03 -0.23
C SER A 338 31.06 0.74 -1.56
N PHE A 339 31.52 0.17 -2.68
CA PHE A 339 31.49 0.81 -4.00
C PHE A 339 30.08 0.96 -4.60
N ILE A 340 29.15 0.05 -4.31
CA ILE A 340 27.80 0.04 -4.89
C ILE A 340 26.93 1.17 -4.30
N ASN A 341 27.18 1.56 -3.05
CA ASN A 341 26.45 2.63 -2.37
C ASN A 341 26.76 4.03 -2.96
N ARG A 342 28.01 4.24 -3.39
CA ARG A 342 28.43 5.46 -4.10
C ARG A 342 27.80 5.54 -5.49
N PHE A 343 27.67 4.40 -6.18
CA PHE A 343 26.99 4.29 -7.47
C PHE A 343 25.48 4.55 -7.36
N LEU A 344 24.82 4.11 -6.27
CA LEU A 344 23.39 4.35 -6.06
C LEU A 344 23.07 5.80 -5.75
N THR A 345 23.86 6.44 -4.89
CA THR A 345 23.76 7.89 -4.62
C THR A 345 23.99 8.67 -5.91
N PHE A 346 24.94 8.22 -6.74
CA PHE A 346 25.20 8.77 -8.06
C PHE A 346 24.02 8.54 -9.03
N ILE A 347 23.38 7.37 -9.04
CA ILE A 347 22.19 7.11 -9.86
C ILE A 347 21.03 8.00 -9.41
N ILE A 348 20.72 8.07 -8.12
CA ILE A 348 19.61 8.90 -7.62
C ILE A 348 19.88 10.37 -7.95
N LYS A 349 21.11 10.86 -7.74
CA LYS A 349 21.51 12.22 -8.16
C LYS A 349 21.39 12.39 -9.68
N ASN A 350 21.98 11.53 -10.50
CA ASN A 350 21.91 11.67 -11.97
C ASN A 350 20.49 11.53 -12.50
N PHE A 351 19.67 10.64 -11.95
CA PHE A 351 18.31 10.40 -12.40
C PHE A 351 17.37 11.53 -12.01
N TYR A 352 17.57 12.13 -10.82
CA TYR A 352 16.84 13.32 -10.38
C TYR A 352 17.28 14.56 -11.16
N PHE A 353 18.59 14.86 -11.17
CA PHE A 353 19.13 16.09 -11.75
C PHE A 353 19.15 16.09 -13.29
N LYS A 354 19.39 14.97 -13.97
CA LYS A 354 19.43 14.94 -15.46
C LYS A 354 18.09 14.65 -16.13
N LYS A 355 17.12 14.00 -15.46
CA LYS A 355 15.83 13.61 -16.08
C LYS A 355 14.58 14.22 -15.45
N LYS A 356 14.69 15.05 -14.40
CA LYS A 356 13.54 15.66 -13.69
C LYS A 356 12.42 14.65 -13.41
N LYS A 357 12.77 13.44 -12.95
CA LYS A 357 11.78 12.39 -12.67
C LYS A 357 11.20 12.54 -11.27
N PHE A 358 9.87 12.45 -11.20
CA PHE A 358 9.10 12.42 -9.97
C PHE A 358 9.22 11.08 -9.25
N PHE A 359 9.09 11.10 -7.92
CA PHE A 359 9.11 9.89 -7.08
C PHE A 359 7.77 9.59 -6.44
N ALA A 360 6.95 10.61 -6.18
CA ALA A 360 5.59 10.41 -5.70
C ALA A 360 4.71 9.90 -6.84
N TRP A 361 3.93 8.85 -6.59
CA TRP A 361 2.95 8.34 -7.55
C TRP A 361 2.03 9.42 -8.16
N PRO A 362 1.45 10.37 -7.39
CA PRO A 362 0.64 11.43 -7.97
C PRO A 362 1.39 12.29 -9.00
N ASN A 363 2.65 12.63 -8.74
CA ASN A 363 3.46 13.43 -9.66
C ASN A 363 3.90 12.62 -10.90
N ILE A 364 4.25 11.33 -10.73
CA ILE A 364 4.57 10.42 -11.84
C ILE A 364 3.36 10.30 -12.79
N LYS A 365 2.16 10.13 -12.22
CA LYS A 365 0.91 10.00 -12.98
C LYS A 365 0.57 11.30 -13.72
N ALA A 366 0.65 12.43 -13.03
CA ALA A 366 0.36 13.76 -13.58
C ALA A 366 1.45 14.26 -14.56
N LYS A 367 2.64 13.64 -14.57
CA LYS A 367 3.84 14.10 -15.29
C LYS A 367 4.22 15.55 -14.96
N LYS A 368 3.82 16.05 -13.80
CA LYS A 368 4.14 17.38 -13.28
C LYS A 368 4.15 17.35 -11.75
N MET A 369 4.78 18.34 -11.13
CA MET A 369 4.82 18.45 -9.67
C MET A 369 3.49 19.01 -9.15
N ILE A 370 2.60 18.12 -8.72
CA ILE A 370 1.34 18.47 -8.05
C ILE A 370 1.42 18.39 -6.53
N VAL A 371 2.39 17.65 -5.99
CA VAL A 371 2.77 17.64 -4.58
C VAL A 371 4.27 17.95 -4.44
N PRO A 372 4.68 18.70 -3.40
CA PRO A 372 6.10 18.98 -3.18
C PRO A 372 6.90 17.71 -2.85
N GLU A 373 8.05 17.55 -3.51
CA GLU A 373 9.04 16.49 -3.23
C GLU A 373 10.35 17.12 -2.74
N ARG A 374 10.90 16.59 -1.64
CA ARG A 374 12.18 17.00 -1.05
C ARG A 374 13.09 15.79 -0.98
N ILE A 375 14.00 15.71 -1.94
CA ILE A 375 14.87 14.56 -2.15
C ILE A 375 16.31 15.05 -2.11
N GLY A 376 17.12 14.44 -1.25
CA GLY A 376 18.51 14.80 -1.11
C GLY A 376 18.96 14.87 0.33
N ASN A 377 20.01 15.66 0.56
CA ASN A 377 20.44 15.99 1.92
C ASN A 377 19.44 17.00 2.51
N ILE A 378 18.50 16.50 3.31
CA ILE A 378 17.43 17.28 3.93
C ILE A 378 17.54 17.20 5.45
N SER A 379 17.36 18.34 6.12
CA SER A 379 17.36 18.42 7.57
C SER A 379 15.93 18.50 8.12
N PRO A 380 15.66 17.94 9.31
CA PRO A 380 14.37 18.02 9.98
C PRO A 380 13.82 19.44 10.11
N ILE A 381 14.65 20.39 10.54
CA ILE A 381 14.26 21.80 10.69
C ILE A 381 13.78 22.46 9.39
N LYS A 382 14.39 22.12 8.24
CA LYS A 382 13.96 22.66 6.94
C LYS A 382 12.58 22.13 6.56
N ILE A 383 12.33 20.84 6.79
CA ILE A 383 11.03 20.22 6.56
C ILE A 383 9.98 20.81 7.52
N ALA A 384 10.32 21.00 8.80
CA ALA A 384 9.42 21.62 9.78
C ALA A 384 8.97 23.02 9.35
N ARG A 385 9.91 23.89 8.93
CA ARG A 385 9.61 25.24 8.43
C ARG A 385 8.71 25.23 7.20
N GLU A 386 8.97 24.34 6.25
CA GLU A 386 8.13 24.20 5.06
C GLU A 386 6.72 23.72 5.40
N VAL A 387 6.60 22.79 6.34
CA VAL A 387 5.32 22.30 6.84
C VAL A 387 4.53 23.44 7.51
N LEU A 388 5.17 24.23 8.37
CA LEU A 388 4.54 25.38 9.01
C LEU A 388 4.11 26.43 7.99
N PHE A 389 4.90 26.67 6.94
CA PHE A 389 4.52 27.53 5.82
C PHE A 389 3.28 27.01 5.10
N LEU A 390 3.24 25.71 4.77
CA LEU A 390 2.09 25.09 4.10
C LEU A 390 0.82 25.13 4.96
N ILE A 391 0.94 24.88 6.27
CA ILE A 391 -0.20 24.94 7.20
C ILE A 391 -0.75 26.37 7.31
N LYS A 392 0.10 27.39 7.29
CA LYS A 392 -0.31 28.80 7.24
C LYS A 392 -0.95 29.17 5.89
N ASN A 393 -0.48 28.60 4.79
CA ASN A 393 -0.97 28.88 3.43
C ASN A 393 -2.05 27.88 2.98
N ARG A 394 -3.28 28.10 3.46
CA ARG A 394 -4.43 27.22 3.16
C ARG A 394 -4.78 27.14 1.68
N ASP A 395 -4.55 28.20 0.91
CA ASP A 395 -4.82 28.21 -0.53
C ASP A 395 -3.89 27.26 -1.28
N GLN A 396 -2.61 27.20 -0.89
CA GLN A 396 -1.69 26.23 -1.47
C GLN A 396 -2.09 24.78 -1.16
N LEU A 397 -2.53 24.50 0.08
CA LEU A 397 -3.05 23.17 0.43
C LEU A 397 -4.32 22.82 -0.36
N LYS A 398 -5.21 23.80 -0.58
CA LYS A 398 -6.41 23.65 -1.40
C LYS A 398 -6.06 23.31 -2.85
N ILE A 399 -5.10 24.02 -3.45
CA ILE A 399 -4.61 23.73 -4.82
C ILE A 399 -4.03 22.31 -4.90
N ILE A 400 -3.22 21.90 -3.93
CA ILE A 400 -2.67 20.53 -3.88
C ILE A 400 -3.81 19.51 -3.82
N ARG A 401 -4.80 19.72 -2.94
CA ARG A 401 -5.97 18.85 -2.79
C ARG A 401 -6.78 18.75 -4.09
N GLU A 402 -7.02 19.86 -4.76
CA GLU A 402 -7.73 19.88 -6.04
C GLU A 402 -6.96 19.13 -7.14
N ASN A 403 -5.64 19.30 -7.21
CA ASN A 403 -4.81 18.55 -8.16
C ASN A 403 -4.85 17.04 -7.87
N LEU A 404 -4.77 16.64 -6.60
CA LEU A 404 -4.88 15.23 -6.21
C LEU A 404 -6.26 14.65 -6.56
N ASN A 405 -7.33 15.42 -6.34
CA ASN A 405 -8.68 15.03 -6.75
C ASN A 405 -8.81 14.88 -8.26
N LYS A 406 -8.21 15.76 -9.07
CA LYS A 406 -8.23 15.66 -10.54
C LYS A 406 -7.53 14.40 -11.05
N GLU A 407 -6.46 13.98 -10.38
CA GLU A 407 -5.75 12.73 -10.72
C GLU A 407 -6.44 11.47 -10.20
N ARG A 408 -7.39 11.60 -9.26
CA ARG A 408 -8.22 10.51 -8.77
C ARG A 408 -9.22 10.15 -9.87
N GLY A 409 -9.10 8.96 -10.44
CA GLY A 409 -10.05 8.46 -11.43
C GLY A 409 -11.45 8.25 -10.84
N ASP A 410 -12.42 7.96 -11.69
CA ASP A 410 -13.79 7.68 -11.26
C ASP A 410 -13.88 6.47 -10.33
N LYS A 411 -14.84 6.54 -9.41
CA LYS A 411 -15.20 5.42 -8.52
C LYS A 411 -15.97 4.31 -9.26
N GLY A 412 -16.04 3.14 -8.66
CA GLY A 412 -16.78 1.95 -9.09
C GLY A 412 -15.93 0.87 -9.76
N ALA A 413 -14.60 1.02 -9.81
CA ALA A 413 -13.68 0.03 -10.39
C ALA A 413 -13.76 -1.34 -9.70
N ALA A 414 -13.72 -1.38 -8.36
CA ALA A 414 -13.82 -2.60 -7.56
C ALA A 414 -15.15 -3.31 -7.79
N LYS A 415 -16.27 -2.58 -7.84
CA LYS A 415 -17.60 -3.13 -8.15
C LYS A 415 -17.65 -3.69 -9.58
N LYS A 416 -17.10 -2.97 -10.56
CA LYS A 416 -17.01 -3.44 -11.95
C LYS A 416 -16.15 -4.69 -12.05
N LEU A 417 -15.01 -4.76 -11.34
CA LEU A 417 -14.15 -5.95 -11.32
C LEU A 417 -14.84 -7.14 -10.66
N ALA A 418 -15.47 -6.94 -9.50
CA ALA A 418 -16.29 -7.95 -8.83
C ALA A 418 -17.36 -8.52 -9.77
N SER A 419 -18.03 -7.65 -10.55
CA SER A 419 -19.03 -8.08 -11.54
C SER A 419 -18.41 -8.92 -12.67
N ILE A 420 -17.22 -8.56 -13.16
CA ILE A 420 -16.49 -9.37 -14.16
C ILE A 420 -16.16 -10.75 -13.58
N ILE A 421 -15.68 -10.81 -12.34
CA ILE A 421 -15.34 -12.06 -11.65
C ILE A 421 -16.59 -12.95 -11.52
N LEU A 422 -17.70 -12.41 -11.02
CA LEU A 422 -18.94 -13.17 -10.84
C LEU A 422 -19.52 -13.66 -12.17
N ASN A 423 -19.45 -12.85 -13.22
CA ASN A 423 -19.87 -13.27 -14.56
C ASN A 423 -18.97 -14.39 -15.12
N SER A 424 -17.67 -14.36 -14.85
CA SER A 424 -16.77 -15.46 -15.21
C SER A 424 -17.08 -16.73 -14.42
N VAL A 425 -17.40 -16.62 -13.13
CA VAL A 425 -17.82 -17.76 -12.30
C VAL A 425 -19.14 -18.37 -12.80
N LYS A 426 -20.13 -17.55 -13.19
CA LYS A 426 -21.41 -18.06 -13.74
C LYS A 426 -21.27 -18.82 -15.07
N LYS A 427 -20.22 -18.53 -15.84
CA LYS A 427 -19.96 -19.18 -17.14
C LYS A 427 -19.22 -20.51 -17.01
N LEU A 428 -18.64 -20.79 -15.84
CA LEU A 428 -17.92 -22.02 -15.55
C LEU A 428 -18.92 -23.09 -15.14
#